data_AF-A0A2S3R8E6-F1
#
_entry.id   AF-A0A2S3R8E6-F1
#
_cell.length_a   1.000
_cell.length_b   1.000
_cell.length_c   1.000
_cell.angle_alpha   90.00
_cell.angle_beta   90.00
_cell.angle_gamma   90.00
#
_symmetry.space_group_name_H-M   'P 1'
#
loop_
_entity.id
_entity.type
_entity.pdbx_description
1 polymer ?
#
loop_
_entity_poly.entity_id
_entity_poly.type
_entity_poly.pdbx_seq_one_letter_code
_entity_poly.pdbx_strand_id
1 'polypeptide(L)'
;STTVDTVAPATPVINASNGSVLSGTAEAGVTIVITDGNGNPIGQVTADGSGNWTFTPGTPLANGTVIVATATDPTGNTGPQAATTVDAV
;
A
#
# COMPACT_ATOMS: atom_id res chain seq x y z
N SER A 1 -8.16 -29.18 -11.45
CA SER A 1 -6.81 -28.67 -11.17
C SER A 1 -6.98 -27.23 -10.74
N THR A 2 -6.70 -26.90 -9.48
CA THR A 2 -6.63 -25.50 -9.03
C THR A 2 -5.27 -24.99 -9.47
N THR A 3 -5.23 -24.11 -10.47
CA THR A 3 -3.98 -23.41 -10.78
C THR A 3 -3.60 -22.63 -9.54
N VAL A 4 -2.49 -23.00 -8.90
CA VAL A 4 -1.83 -22.13 -7.94
C VAL A 4 -1.48 -20.89 -8.74
N ASP A 5 -2.08 -19.76 -8.40
CA ASP A 5 -1.65 -18.49 -8.94
C ASP A 5 -0.26 -18.22 -8.35
N THR A 6 0.72 -18.05 -9.22
CA THR A 6 2.11 -17.76 -8.85
C THR A 6 2.51 -16.36 -9.31
N VAL A 7 1.57 -15.57 -9.82
CA VAL A 7 1.85 -14.24 -10.34
C VAL A 7 1.67 -13.25 -9.20
N ALA A 8 2.77 -12.66 -8.77
CA ALA A 8 2.71 -11.58 -7.79
C ALA A 8 2.08 -10.33 -8.42
N PRO A 9 1.33 -9.53 -7.64
CA PRO A 9 0.83 -8.24 -8.09
C PRO A 9 1.94 -7.31 -8.58
N ALA A 10 1.59 -6.38 -9.46
CA ALA A 10 2.47 -5.28 -9.82
C ALA A 10 2.78 -4.38 -8.62
N THR A 11 3.87 -3.61 -8.71
CA THR A 11 4.21 -2.60 -7.70
C THR A 11 3.03 -1.63 -7.53
N PRO A 12 2.53 -1.41 -6.29
CA PRO A 12 1.50 -0.40 -6.07
C PRO A 12 2.07 1.00 -6.32
N VAL A 13 1.20 1.99 -6.51
CA VAL A 13 1.57 3.40 -6.55
C VAL A 13 1.10 4.05 -5.26
N ILE A 14 1.93 4.89 -4.66
CA ILE A 14 1.55 5.73 -3.52
C ILE A 14 1.57 7.18 -4.00
N ASN A 15 0.44 7.89 -3.87
CA ASN A 15 0.36 9.31 -4.18
C ASN A 15 1.06 10.13 -3.10
N ALA A 16 1.45 11.36 -3.45
CA ALA A 16 1.94 12.32 -2.47
C ALA A 16 0.92 12.54 -1.34
N SER A 17 1.39 12.64 -0.10
CA SER A 17 0.54 12.74 1.09
C SER A 17 1.16 13.66 2.14
N ASN A 18 0.30 14.38 2.84
CA ASN A 18 0.63 15.18 4.03
C ASN A 18 0.55 14.36 5.34
N GLY A 19 0.43 13.03 5.25
CA GLY A 19 0.40 12.12 6.40
C GLY A 19 -0.96 11.96 7.07
N SER A 20 -1.98 12.73 6.68
CA SER A 20 -3.36 12.58 7.18
C SER A 20 -4.17 11.55 6.39
N VAL A 21 -3.92 11.44 5.08
CA VAL A 21 -4.54 10.45 4.21
C VAL A 21 -3.50 9.92 3.25
N LEU A 22 -3.31 8.61 3.23
CA LEU A 22 -2.54 7.91 2.22
C LEU A 22 -3.49 7.46 1.12
N SER A 23 -3.07 7.57 -0.13
CA SER A 23 -3.84 7.11 -1.27
C SER A 23 -2.92 6.60 -2.35
N GLY A 24 -3.47 5.82 -3.26
CA GLY A 24 -2.69 5.26 -4.35
C GLY A 24 -3.50 4.33 -5.22
N THR A 25 -2.77 3.59 -6.06
CA THR A 25 -3.36 2.55 -6.90
C THR A 25 -2.62 1.23 -6.71
N ALA A 26 -3.32 0.13 -6.97
CA ALA A 26 -2.78 -1.22 -7.01
C ALA A 26 -3.69 -2.06 -7.93
N GLU A 27 -3.35 -3.33 -8.11
CA GLU A 27 -4.26 -4.26 -8.75
C GLU A 27 -5.57 -4.41 -7.94
N ALA A 28 -6.72 -4.52 -8.63
CA ALA A 28 -8.02 -4.54 -7.97
C ALA A 28 -8.16 -5.78 -7.05
N GLY A 29 -8.68 -5.57 -5.84
CA GLY A 29 -8.92 -6.65 -4.87
C GLY A 29 -7.68 -7.17 -4.13
N VAL A 30 -6.48 -6.64 -4.41
CA VAL A 30 -5.29 -6.98 -3.61
C VAL A 30 -5.30 -6.25 -2.27
N THR A 31 -4.63 -6.82 -1.28
CA THR A 31 -4.40 -6.18 0.02
C THR A 31 -3.09 -5.40 -0.02
N ILE A 32 -3.16 -4.11 0.25
CA ILE A 32 -2.02 -3.23 0.42
C ILE A 32 -1.66 -3.21 1.90
N VAL A 33 -0.44 -3.64 2.21
CA VAL A 33 0.16 -3.52 3.54
C VAL A 33 1.01 -2.25 3.56
N ILE A 34 0.77 -1.39 4.54
CA ILE A 34 1.43 -0.10 4.69
C ILE A 34 2.32 -0.15 5.93
N THR A 35 3.62 0.08 5.75
CA THR A 35 4.61 0.17 6.83
C THR A 35 5.38 1.48 6.78
N ASP A 36 6.08 1.80 7.86
CA ASP A 36 7.11 2.84 7.82
C ASP A 36 8.40 2.33 7.16
N GLY A 37 9.38 3.23 6.97
CA GLY A 37 10.70 2.88 6.43
C GLY A 37 11.55 1.96 7.31
N ASN A 38 11.15 1.71 8.56
CA ASN A 38 11.79 0.75 9.47
C ASN A 38 11.07 -0.61 9.47
N GLY A 39 9.98 -0.74 8.70
CA GLY A 39 9.15 -1.95 8.62
C GLY A 39 8.08 -2.04 9.72
N ASN A 40 7.82 -0.98 10.48
CA ASN A 40 6.73 -0.98 11.46
C ASN A 40 5.38 -0.88 10.75
N PRO A 41 4.39 -1.71 11.11
CA PRO A 41 3.07 -1.65 10.48
C PRO A 41 2.34 -0.36 10.83
N ILE A 42 1.89 0.36 9.80
CA ILE A 42 1.01 1.53 9.91
C ILE A 42 -0.44 1.09 9.75
N GLY A 43 -0.70 0.19 8.80
CA GLY A 43 -2.02 -0.35 8.54
C GLY A 43 -2.09 -1.19 7.28
N GLN A 44 -3.31 -1.57 6.91
CA GLN A 44 -3.58 -2.30 5.68
C GLN A 44 -4.93 -1.84 5.09
N VAL A 45 -5.04 -1.91 3.77
CA VAL A 45 -6.27 -1.58 3.03
C VAL A 45 -6.37 -2.46 1.78
N THR A 46 -7.59 -2.77 1.34
CA THR A 46 -7.81 -3.50 0.09
C THR A 46 -8.05 -2.51 -1.05
N ALA A 47 -7.44 -2.72 -2.21
CA ALA A 47 -7.77 -1.98 -3.43
C ALA A 47 -9.21 -2.27 -3.86
N ASP A 48 -9.95 -1.23 -4.20
CA ASP A 48 -11.30 -1.37 -4.74
C ASP A 48 -11.29 -2.08 -6.12
N GLY A 49 -12.49 -2.35 -6.67
CA GLY A 49 -12.63 -3.00 -7.97
C GLY A 49 -12.04 -2.21 -9.16
N SER A 50 -11.66 -0.94 -8.95
CA SER A 50 -10.99 -0.09 -9.92
C SER A 50 -9.48 0.04 -9.65
N GLY A 51 -8.96 -0.62 -8.61
CA GLY A 51 -7.56 -0.55 -8.21
C GLY A 51 -7.20 0.66 -7.35
N ASN A 52 -8.17 1.46 -6.89
CA ASN A 52 -7.88 2.60 -6.03
C ASN A 52 -7.93 2.18 -4.56
N TRP A 53 -7.08 2.79 -3.74
CA TRP A 53 -7.13 2.59 -2.30
C TRP A 53 -6.86 3.91 -1.56
N THR A 54 -7.44 4.01 -0.37
CA THR A 54 -7.24 5.13 0.54
C THR A 54 -7.14 4.62 1.96
N PHE A 55 -6.25 5.20 2.75
CA PHE A 55 -6.03 4.83 4.14
C PHE A 55 -5.86 6.09 4.99
N THR A 56 -6.60 6.17 6.09
CA THR A 56 -6.49 7.26 7.06
C THR A 56 -5.83 6.69 8.33
N PRO A 57 -4.56 7.03 8.60
CA PRO A 57 -3.91 6.66 9.85
C PRO A 57 -4.67 7.21 11.07
N GLY A 58 -4.70 6.46 12.18
CA GLY A 58 -5.34 6.94 13.43
C GLY A 58 -4.66 8.18 14.03
N THR A 59 -3.35 8.31 13.81
CA THR A 59 -2.55 9.50 14.13
C THR A 59 -1.89 9.98 12.83
N PRO A 60 -2.01 11.27 12.46
CA PRO A 60 -1.31 11.80 11.30
C PRO A 60 0.18 11.52 11.36
N LEU A 61 0.73 11.07 10.24
CA LEU A 61 2.15 10.75 10.13
C LEU A 61 2.96 12.04 10.01
N ALA A 62 4.12 12.09 10.66
CA ALA A 62 4.97 13.27 10.64
C ALA A 62 5.61 13.46 9.25
N ASN A 63 5.88 14.71 8.86
CA ASN A 63 6.69 15.01 7.68
C ASN A 63 8.05 14.31 7.75
N GLY A 64 8.49 13.77 6.61
CA GLY A 64 9.70 12.93 6.51
C GLY A 64 9.48 11.47 6.90
N THR A 65 8.27 11.07 7.34
CA THR A 65 7.94 9.65 7.52
C THR A 65 8.01 8.95 6.16
N VAL A 66 8.88 7.96 6.04
CA VAL A 66 8.91 7.09 4.86
C VAL A 66 7.77 6.09 4.99
N ILE A 67 6.93 6.04 3.96
CA ILE A 67 5.85 5.06 3.80
C ILE A 67 6.32 4.03 2.80
N VAL A 68 6.10 2.77 3.13
CA VAL A 68 6.33 1.63 2.24
C VAL A 68 4.99 0.91 2.07
N ALA A 69 4.62 0.61 0.83
CA ALA A 69 3.41 -0.13 0.50
C ALA A 69 3.77 -1.38 -0.32
N THR A 70 3.24 -2.53 0.07
CA THR A 70 3.33 -3.79 -0.67
C THR A 70 1.94 -4.32 -0.98
N ALA A 71 1.75 -4.86 -2.18
CA ALA A 71 0.49 -5.48 -2.57
C ALA A 71 0.59 -7.00 -2.45
N THR A 72 -0.41 -7.62 -1.82
CA THR A 72 -0.55 -9.07 -1.69
C THR A 72 -1.89 -9.50 -2.27
N ASP A 73 -1.85 -10.45 -3.21
CA ASP A 73 -3.08 -10.97 -3.82
C ASP A 73 -3.89 -11.85 -2.85
N PRO A 74 -5.16 -12.19 -3.18
CA PRO A 74 -5.98 -13.08 -2.36
C PRO A 74 -5.44 -14.51 -2.21
N THR A 75 -4.48 -14.92 -3.05
CA THR A 75 -3.84 -16.25 -3.02
C THR A 75 -2.55 -16.27 -2.19
N GLY A 76 -2.07 -15.12 -1.73
CA GLY A 76 -0.90 -14.95 -0.87
C GLY A 76 0.38 -14.50 -1.59
N ASN A 77 0.39 -14.25 -2.90
CA ASN A 77 1.60 -13.75 -3.56
C ASN A 77 1.80 -12.27 -3.24
N THR A 78 3.01 -11.91 -2.84
CA THR A 78 3.38 -10.52 -2.52
C THR A 78 4.23 -9.93 -3.63
N GLY A 79 3.81 -8.77 -4.12
CA GLY A 79 4.49 -8.01 -5.16
C GLY A 79 5.64 -7.15 -4.65
N PRO A 80 6.24 -6.34 -5.53
CA PRO A 80 7.28 -5.40 -5.16
C PRO A 80 6.76 -4.30 -4.23
N GLN A 81 7.69 -3.68 -3.48
CA GLN A 81 7.39 -2.53 -2.64
C GLN A 81 7.42 -1.22 -3.41
N ALA A 82 6.51 -0.32 -3.07
CA ALA A 82 6.59 1.10 -3.38
C ALA A 82 6.94 1.88 -2.11
N ALA A 83 7.63 3.01 -2.28
CA ALA A 83 7.90 3.90 -1.16
C ALA A 83 7.66 5.36 -1.53
N THR A 84 7.21 6.14 -0.57
CA THR A 84 7.10 7.60 -0.67
C THR A 84 7.43 8.24 0.67
N THR A 85 7.73 9.53 0.69
CA THR A 85 7.91 10.30 1.93
C THR A 85 6.70 11.18 2.15
N VAL A 86 6.19 11.20 3.38
CA VAL A 86 5.19 12.17 3.79
C VAL A 86 5.78 13.57 3.72
N ASP A 87 5.12 14.44 2.98
CA ASP A 87 5.51 15.84 2.81
C ASP A 87 4.26 16.72 2.76
N ALA A 88 4.06 17.53 3.81
CA ALA A 88 3.05 18.57 3.82
C ALA A 88 3.60 19.80 3.08
N VAL A 89 3.24 19.92 1.80
CA VAL A 89 3.48 21.12 0.97
C VAL A 89 2.73 22.33 1.52
#